data_AF-A0A1Q3SRY4-F1
#
_entry.id   AF-A0A1Q3SRY4-F1
#
_cell.length_a   1.000
_cell.length_b   1.000
_cell.length_c   1.000
_cell.angle_alpha   90.00
_cell.angle_beta   90.00
_cell.angle_gamma   90.00
#
_symmetry.space_group_name_H-M   'P 1'
#
loop_
_entity.id
_entity.type
_entity.pdbx_description
1 polymer ?
#
loop_
_entity_poly.entity_id
_entity_poly.type
_entity_poly.pdbx_seq_one_letter_code
_entity_poly.pdbx_strand_id
1 'polypeptide(L)'
;MIKRLALAMLVILGGIALPLSAGSALAQTGGSLANTSWVLAETAVQRAAFVPALGNPPPTLVFSNDGKISGNTVCNSYGGAYTQDGNQLNISEVISTLRACVDDSLNKQEQLMLSVLKGQVAFTLSGNKLSLSTPAGALNFVPAAGSGGTGGAPGVPATGNPGPESPASGLPFLLLALTLVTTLAGFLFVYTRRRTRPEKQ
;
A
#
# COMPACT_ATOMS: atom_id res chain seq x y z
N MET A 1 24.78 -52.12 -62.33
CA MET A 1 24.51 -53.29 -61.47
C MET A 1 24.65 -52.86 -60.01
N ILE A 2 23.69 -53.25 -59.16
CA ILE A 2 23.76 -53.35 -57.68
C ILE A 2 23.88 -52.00 -56.92
N LYS A 3 22.77 -51.36 -56.51
CA LYS A 3 21.94 -51.60 -55.31
C LYS A 3 22.73 -51.61 -53.98
N ARG A 4 22.50 -50.62 -53.09
CA ARG A 4 21.83 -50.72 -51.77
C ARG A 4 22.39 -49.76 -50.70
N LEU A 5 21.47 -49.00 -50.07
CA LEU A 5 21.37 -48.65 -48.62
C LEU A 5 22.48 -47.77 -48.02
N ALA A 6 22.30 -46.81 -47.13
CA ALA A 6 21.21 -46.09 -46.43
C ALA A 6 21.93 -44.83 -45.90
N LEU A 7 21.31 -43.67 -45.66
CA LEU A 7 20.57 -43.40 -44.44
C LEU A 7 19.98 -41.99 -44.57
N ALA A 8 18.69 -41.87 -44.30
CA ALA A 8 17.98 -40.60 -44.22
C ALA A 8 18.39 -39.83 -42.95
N MET A 9 18.68 -38.53 -43.07
CA MET A 9 18.51 -37.61 -41.95
C MET A 9 17.40 -36.62 -42.31
N LEU A 10 16.22 -36.94 -41.79
CA LEU A 10 15.05 -36.10 -41.75
C LEU A 10 15.30 -34.99 -40.70
N VAL A 11 15.63 -33.78 -41.15
CA VAL A 11 15.68 -32.61 -40.26
C VAL A 11 14.26 -32.10 -40.05
N ILE A 12 13.63 -32.55 -38.97
CA ILE A 12 12.41 -31.93 -38.44
C ILE A 12 12.87 -30.73 -37.60
N LEU A 13 12.91 -29.53 -38.19
CA LEU A 13 12.91 -28.29 -37.43
C LEU A 13 11.48 -27.74 -37.41
N GLY A 14 10.71 -28.26 -36.46
CA GLY A 14 9.38 -27.73 -36.15
C GLY A 14 9.51 -26.30 -35.64
N GLY A 15 8.94 -25.36 -36.39
CA GLY A 15 8.74 -23.99 -35.92
C GLY A 15 7.74 -23.97 -34.77
N ILE A 16 8.24 -23.86 -33.54
CA ILE A 16 7.42 -23.55 -32.38
C ILE A 16 7.09 -22.07 -32.45
N ALA A 17 5.90 -21.75 -32.96
CA ALA A 17 5.30 -20.43 -32.79
C ALA A 17 4.92 -20.28 -31.31
N LEU A 18 5.76 -19.60 -30.54
CA LEU A 18 5.40 -19.13 -29.21
C LEU A 18 4.34 -18.04 -29.38
N PRO A 19 3.12 -18.19 -28.86
CA PRO A 19 2.17 -17.10 -28.83
C PRO A 19 2.73 -16.02 -27.89
N LEU A 20 3.12 -14.88 -28.45
CA LEU A 20 3.42 -13.67 -27.69
C LEU A 20 2.09 -13.17 -27.12
N SER A 21 1.67 -13.73 -25.98
CA SER A 21 0.60 -13.15 -25.18
C SER A 21 1.11 -11.81 -24.66
N ALA A 22 0.77 -10.73 -25.37
CA ALA A 22 0.84 -9.38 -24.85
C ALA A 22 -0.11 -9.32 -23.64
N GLY A 23 0.44 -9.59 -22.46
CA GLY A 23 -0.25 -9.35 -21.21
C GLY A 23 -0.47 -7.85 -21.10
N SER A 24 -1.66 -7.38 -21.45
CA SER A 24 -2.10 -6.03 -21.15
C SER A 24 -2.10 -5.90 -19.63
N ALA A 25 -1.02 -5.33 -19.09
CA ALA A 25 -1.02 -4.84 -17.72
C ALA A 25 -2.09 -3.75 -17.67
N LEU A 26 -3.23 -4.06 -17.07
CA LEU A 26 -4.25 -3.07 -16.76
C LEU A 26 -3.55 -2.00 -15.93
N ALA A 27 -3.46 -0.78 -16.47
CA ALA A 27 -2.99 0.37 -15.72
C ALA A 27 -3.82 0.40 -14.44
N GLN A 28 -3.18 0.17 -13.30
CA GLN A 28 -3.83 0.20 -12.00
C GLN A 28 -4.30 1.63 -11.81
N THR A 29 -5.60 1.86 -12.02
CA THR A 29 -6.26 3.12 -11.70
C THR A 29 -5.90 3.45 -10.27
N GLY A 30 -5.30 4.63 -10.05
CA GLY A 30 -4.79 5.05 -8.76
C GLY A 30 -5.79 4.74 -7.65
N GLY A 31 -5.31 4.10 -6.58
CA GLY A 31 -6.15 3.74 -5.44
C GLY A 31 -6.92 4.94 -4.89
N SER A 32 -8.07 4.68 -4.26
CA SER A 32 -8.87 5.73 -3.64
C SER A 32 -8.10 6.38 -2.49
N LEU A 33 -8.06 7.71 -2.48
CA LEU A 33 -7.54 8.49 -1.35
C LEU A 33 -8.62 8.85 -0.34
N ALA A 34 -9.90 8.64 -0.63
CA ALA A 34 -10.97 8.97 0.29
C ALA A 34 -10.84 8.20 1.62
N ASN A 35 -11.03 8.92 2.74
CA ASN A 35 -10.91 8.41 4.10
C ASN A 35 -9.50 7.86 4.44
N THR A 36 -8.45 8.55 3.98
CA THR A 36 -7.05 8.19 4.28
C THR A 36 -6.34 9.28 5.07
N SER A 37 -5.31 8.91 5.83
CA SER A 37 -4.52 9.85 6.65
C SER A 37 -3.03 9.55 6.53
N TRP A 38 -2.24 10.61 6.39
CA TRP A 38 -0.86 10.55 5.95
C TRP A 38 0.02 11.47 6.80
N VAL A 39 1.27 11.04 7.01
CA VAL A 39 2.32 11.80 7.69
C VAL A 39 3.45 12.04 6.69
N LEU A 40 3.89 13.30 6.59
CA LEU A 40 4.94 13.69 5.65
C LEU A 40 6.27 13.06 6.09
N ALA A 41 6.90 12.34 5.17
CA ALA A 41 8.19 11.68 5.41
C ALA A 41 9.32 12.48 4.77
N GLU A 42 9.15 12.93 3.53
CA GLU A 42 10.21 13.60 2.77
C GLU A 42 9.63 14.66 1.83
N THR A 43 10.44 15.67 1.52
CA THR A 43 10.10 16.72 0.56
C THR A 43 11.22 16.90 -0.47
N ALA A 44 10.86 17.33 -1.67
CA ALA A 44 11.82 17.74 -2.69
C ALA A 44 11.32 19.02 -3.37
N VAL A 45 12.19 20.04 -3.45
CA VAL A 45 11.89 21.26 -4.21
C VAL A 45 12.20 21.01 -5.68
N GLN A 46 11.23 21.24 -6.56
CA GLN A 46 11.35 20.98 -8.00
C GLN A 46 11.89 19.58 -8.30
N ARG A 47 13.12 19.48 -8.85
CA ARG A 47 13.81 18.22 -9.17
C ARG A 47 15.03 17.97 -8.27
N ALA A 48 15.10 18.63 -7.12
CA ALA A 48 16.15 18.40 -6.14
C ALA A 48 16.01 17.01 -5.48
N ALA A 49 17.05 16.60 -4.76
CA ALA A 49 17.00 15.39 -3.95
C ALA A 49 15.97 15.52 -2.81
N PHE A 50 15.38 14.39 -2.43
CA PHE A 50 14.51 14.34 -1.26
C PHE A 50 15.29 14.58 0.02
N VAL A 51 14.68 15.35 0.93
CA VAL A 51 15.16 15.59 2.28
C VAL A 51 14.08 15.20 3.29
N PRO A 52 14.44 14.69 4.49
CA PRO A 52 13.48 14.34 5.51
C PRO A 52 12.60 15.53 5.90
N ALA A 53 11.32 15.26 6.20
CA ALA A 53 10.41 16.26 6.72
C ALA A 53 10.86 16.76 8.09
N LEU A 54 10.78 18.07 8.28
CA LEU A 54 11.06 18.76 9.52
C LEU A 54 9.80 18.83 10.40
N GLY A 55 10.01 18.88 11.72
CA GLY A 55 8.95 19.02 12.72
C GLY A 55 8.73 17.78 13.59
N ASN A 56 8.32 18.02 14.83
CA ASN A 56 7.90 16.97 15.74
C ASN A 56 6.64 17.43 16.52
N PRO A 57 5.44 16.90 16.20
CA PRO A 57 5.17 15.88 15.19
C PRO A 57 5.37 16.39 13.74
N PRO A 58 5.57 15.49 12.76
CA PRO A 58 5.69 15.89 11.35
C PRO A 58 4.37 16.41 10.77
N PRO A 59 4.41 17.14 9.63
CA PRO A 59 3.22 17.57 8.91
C PRO A 59 2.28 16.41 8.54
N THR A 60 0.99 16.71 8.46
CA THR A 60 -0.04 15.71 8.12
C THR A 60 -0.88 16.12 6.93
N LEU A 61 -1.49 15.12 6.29
CA LEU A 61 -2.47 15.27 5.22
C LEU A 61 -3.55 14.21 5.38
N VAL A 62 -4.80 14.66 5.44
CA VAL A 62 -5.99 13.81 5.55
C VAL A 62 -6.88 14.09 4.36
N PHE A 63 -7.35 13.02 3.72
CA PHE A 63 -8.35 13.06 2.67
C PHE A 63 -9.66 12.52 3.22
N SER A 64 -10.66 13.39 3.38
CA SER A 64 -11.98 13.03 3.88
C SER A 64 -12.87 12.45 2.77
N ASN A 65 -13.90 11.70 3.14
CA ASN A 65 -14.84 11.09 2.18
C ASN A 65 -15.73 12.12 1.46
N ASP A 66 -15.88 13.31 2.02
CA ASP A 66 -16.66 14.44 1.49
C ASP A 66 -15.86 15.34 0.52
N GLY A 67 -14.70 14.89 0.03
CA GLY A 67 -13.92 15.64 -0.95
C GLY A 67 -13.15 16.81 -0.35
N LYS A 68 -12.75 16.71 0.92
CA LYS A 68 -11.96 17.73 1.62
C LYS A 68 -10.58 17.20 1.99
N ILE A 69 -9.59 18.08 1.91
CA ILE A 69 -8.28 17.86 2.53
C ILE A 69 -8.14 18.69 3.80
N SER A 70 -7.42 18.16 4.77
CA SER A 70 -7.04 18.90 5.97
C SER A 70 -5.70 18.40 6.52
N GLY A 71 -5.04 19.21 7.33
CA GLY A 71 -3.81 18.80 7.97
C GLY A 71 -3.11 19.95 8.68
N ASN A 72 -1.84 19.73 8.98
CA ASN A 72 -0.96 20.73 9.55
C ASN A 72 0.41 20.74 8.85
N THR A 73 1.07 21.89 8.88
CA THR A 73 2.43 22.18 8.38
C THR A 73 3.40 22.41 9.54
N VAL A 74 3.16 21.79 10.71
CA VAL A 74 3.80 22.08 12.02
C VAL A 74 3.31 23.38 12.65
N CYS A 75 3.48 24.53 11.98
CA CYS A 75 3.13 25.83 12.55
C CYS A 75 1.67 26.21 12.33
N ASN A 76 1.12 25.82 11.18
CA ASN A 76 -0.24 26.15 10.78
C ASN A 76 -1.07 24.91 10.49
N SER A 77 -2.38 25.10 10.62
CA SER A 77 -3.36 24.16 10.10
C SER A 77 -3.85 24.65 8.75
N TYR A 78 -4.14 23.72 7.84
CA TYR A 78 -4.68 24.03 6.53
C TYR A 78 -5.88 23.14 6.18
N GLY A 79 -6.66 23.58 5.20
CA GLY A 79 -7.74 22.81 4.60
C GLY A 79 -8.04 23.26 3.19
N GLY A 80 -8.78 22.44 2.46
CA GLY A 80 -9.19 22.72 1.09
C GLY A 80 -10.15 21.66 0.55
N ALA A 81 -10.54 21.82 -0.71
CA ALA A 81 -11.32 20.82 -1.44
C ALA A 81 -10.44 20.02 -2.40
N TYR A 82 -10.77 18.75 -2.63
CA TYR A 82 -10.14 17.94 -3.67
C TYR A 82 -11.16 17.16 -4.49
N THR A 83 -10.81 16.93 -5.74
CA THR A 83 -11.39 15.87 -6.56
C THR A 83 -10.29 14.95 -7.07
N GLN A 84 -10.62 13.68 -7.30
CA GLN A 84 -9.71 12.67 -7.83
C GLN A 84 -10.23 12.17 -9.17
N ASP A 85 -9.38 12.22 -10.19
CA ASP A 85 -9.59 11.61 -11.51
C ASP A 85 -8.40 10.70 -11.84
N GLY A 86 -8.61 9.39 -11.70
CA GLY A 86 -7.53 8.39 -11.82
C GLY A 86 -6.37 8.69 -10.86
N ASN A 87 -5.21 9.03 -11.42
CA ASN A 87 -3.97 9.36 -10.71
C ASN A 87 -3.70 10.87 -10.59
N GLN A 88 -4.72 11.68 -10.87
CA GLN A 88 -4.66 13.13 -10.84
C GLN A 88 -5.61 13.67 -9.76
N LEU A 89 -5.09 14.55 -8.91
CA LEU A 89 -5.89 15.34 -8.00
C LEU A 89 -6.07 16.75 -8.56
N ASN A 90 -7.25 17.32 -8.34
CA ASN A 90 -7.45 18.76 -8.45
C ASN A 90 -7.78 19.31 -7.06
N ILE A 91 -6.88 20.11 -6.50
CA ILE A 91 -7.00 20.67 -5.16
C ILE A 91 -7.27 22.17 -5.27
N SER A 92 -8.37 22.61 -4.65
CA SER A 92 -8.83 24.00 -4.70
C SER A 92 -9.11 24.56 -3.32
N GLU A 93 -9.24 25.88 -3.23
CA GLU A 93 -9.66 26.58 -2.01
C GLU A 93 -8.76 26.27 -0.81
N VAL A 94 -7.45 26.15 -1.04
CA VAL A 94 -6.48 25.88 0.02
C VAL A 94 -6.34 27.13 0.88
N ILE A 95 -6.70 26.99 2.15
CA ILE A 95 -6.61 28.03 3.18
C ILE A 95 -5.75 27.50 4.33
N SER A 96 -4.93 28.38 4.89
CA SER A 96 -4.06 28.09 6.03
C SER A 96 -4.20 29.18 7.08
N THR A 97 -3.93 28.85 8.34
CA THR A 97 -3.71 29.86 9.37
C THR A 97 -2.43 30.66 9.09
N LEU A 98 -2.32 31.87 9.66
CA LEU A 98 -1.20 32.79 9.42
C LEU A 98 -0.32 32.95 10.68
N ARG A 99 0.12 31.83 11.26
CA ARG A 99 1.15 31.83 12.32
C ARG A 99 2.52 31.75 11.67
N ALA A 100 3.42 32.65 12.06
CA ALA A 100 4.80 32.58 11.61
C ALA A 100 5.52 31.43 12.32
N CYS A 101 6.18 30.55 11.56
CA CYS A 101 7.21 29.68 12.11
C CYS A 101 8.40 30.53 12.57
N VAL A 102 8.96 30.26 13.75
CA VAL A 102 10.20 30.91 14.22
C VAL A 102 11.41 30.46 13.40
N ASP A 103 11.36 29.22 12.89
CA ASP A 103 12.42 28.63 12.08
C ASP A 103 12.16 28.82 10.57
N ASP A 104 13.15 29.36 9.86
CA ASP A 104 13.08 29.61 8.41
C ASP A 104 12.94 28.31 7.58
N SER A 105 13.48 27.19 8.06
CA SER A 105 13.42 25.91 7.36
C SER A 105 12.01 25.32 7.43
N LEU A 106 11.35 25.43 8.59
CA LEU A 106 9.94 25.10 8.75
C LEU A 106 9.05 25.97 7.86
N ASN A 107 9.32 27.28 7.79
CA ASN A 107 8.57 28.19 6.92
C ASN A 107 8.70 27.82 5.43
N LYS A 108 9.92 27.47 4.97
CA LYS A 108 10.14 27.00 3.59
C LYS A 108 9.44 25.67 3.30
N GLN A 109 9.48 24.72 4.24
CA GLN A 109 8.78 23.45 4.09
C GLN A 109 7.26 23.65 3.99
N GLU A 110 6.69 24.51 4.83
CA GLU A 110 5.28 24.89 4.75
C GLU A 110 4.93 25.48 3.38
N GLN A 111 5.70 26.45 2.89
CA GLN A 111 5.45 27.06 1.59
C GLN A 111 5.52 26.06 0.44
N LEU A 112 6.49 25.15 0.47
CA LEU A 112 6.60 24.06 -0.50
C LEU A 112 5.36 23.16 -0.44
N MET A 113 4.95 22.75 0.76
CA MET A 113 3.81 21.87 0.96
C MET A 113 2.52 22.50 0.43
N LEU A 114 2.23 23.76 0.77
CA LEU A 114 1.06 24.48 0.27
C LEU A 114 1.12 24.72 -1.24
N SER A 115 2.32 24.87 -1.82
CA SER A 115 2.49 25.01 -3.27
C SER A 115 2.24 23.71 -4.02
N VAL A 116 2.64 22.56 -3.46
CA VAL A 116 2.35 21.24 -4.03
C VAL A 116 0.88 20.90 -3.87
N LEU A 117 0.23 21.29 -2.78
CA LEU A 117 -1.18 21.00 -2.51
C LEU A 117 -2.17 21.94 -3.21
N LYS A 118 -1.80 22.55 -4.34
CA LYS A 118 -2.66 23.52 -5.04
C LYS A 118 -2.75 23.22 -6.54
N GLY A 119 -3.97 23.24 -7.07
CA GLY A 119 -4.25 22.99 -8.48
C GLY A 119 -4.13 21.52 -8.84
N GLN A 120 -3.54 21.23 -10.00
CA GLN A 120 -3.39 19.87 -10.50
C GLN A 120 -2.16 19.19 -9.89
N VAL A 121 -2.38 18.08 -9.20
CA VAL A 121 -1.34 17.33 -8.47
C VAL A 121 -1.34 15.89 -8.91
N ALA A 122 -0.21 15.41 -9.44
CA ALA A 122 -0.08 14.01 -9.81
C ALA A 122 0.19 13.20 -8.54
N PHE A 123 -0.46 12.05 -8.39
CA PHE A 123 -0.19 11.17 -7.25
C PHE A 123 0.09 9.73 -7.66
N THR A 124 0.84 9.04 -6.81
CA THR A 124 1.08 7.62 -6.91
C THR A 124 0.96 6.98 -5.53
N LEU A 125 0.25 5.85 -5.48
CA LEU A 125 0.25 4.94 -4.35
C LEU A 125 1.12 3.75 -4.70
N SER A 126 2.19 3.52 -3.93
CA SER A 126 3.09 2.38 -4.12
C SER A 126 3.36 1.73 -2.77
N GLY A 127 2.89 0.49 -2.61
CA GLY A 127 2.83 -0.16 -1.30
C GLY A 127 2.03 0.71 -0.32
N ASN A 128 2.67 1.10 0.78
CA ASN A 128 2.08 1.94 1.82
C ASN A 128 2.54 3.41 1.73
N LYS A 129 3.06 3.86 0.59
CA LYS A 129 3.52 5.24 0.42
C LYS A 129 2.63 6.00 -0.55
N LEU A 130 2.34 7.24 -0.20
CA LEU A 130 1.73 8.23 -1.09
C LEU A 130 2.81 9.19 -1.54
N SER A 131 2.92 9.41 -2.85
CA SER A 131 3.76 10.46 -3.43
C SER A 131 2.88 11.45 -4.17
N LEU A 132 3.07 12.74 -3.92
CA LEU A 132 2.44 13.85 -4.63
C LEU A 132 3.50 14.61 -5.41
N SER A 133 3.21 15.00 -6.64
CA SER A 133 4.15 15.73 -7.50
C SER A 133 3.47 16.84 -8.31
N THR A 134 4.12 18.00 -8.33
CA THR A 134 3.83 19.13 -9.21
C THR A 134 5.16 19.71 -9.75
N PRO A 135 5.14 20.68 -10.68
CA PRO A 135 6.36 21.38 -11.08
C PRO A 135 7.06 22.11 -9.92
N ALA A 136 6.35 22.47 -8.85
CA ALA A 136 6.92 23.12 -7.68
C ALA A 136 7.77 22.15 -6.82
N GLY A 137 7.44 20.86 -6.83
CA GLY A 137 8.16 19.86 -6.07
C GLY A 137 7.37 18.57 -5.85
N ALA A 138 7.89 17.75 -4.93
CA ALA A 138 7.30 16.48 -4.56
C ALA A 138 7.24 16.29 -3.04
N LEU A 139 6.22 15.56 -2.59
CA LEU A 139 5.99 15.21 -1.19
C LEU A 139 5.78 13.71 -1.08
N ASN A 140 6.56 13.05 -0.23
CA ASN A 140 6.38 11.63 0.09
C ASN A 140 5.80 11.49 1.48
N PHE A 141 4.78 10.65 1.61
CA PHE A 141 4.09 10.37 2.85
C PHE A 141 4.07 8.89 3.18
N VAL A 142 3.95 8.61 4.48
CA VAL A 142 3.66 7.29 5.04
C VAL A 142 2.30 7.33 5.75
N PRO A 143 1.64 6.18 5.98
CA PRO A 143 0.32 6.16 6.59
C PRO A 143 0.42 6.67 8.02
N ALA A 144 -0.56 7.48 8.44
CA ALA A 144 -0.69 7.83 9.86
C ALA A 144 -1.00 6.55 10.66
N ALA A 145 -0.46 6.43 11.88
CA ALA A 145 -0.77 5.30 12.74
C ALA A 145 -2.31 5.18 12.93
N GLY A 146 -2.87 4.00 12.66
CA GLY A 146 -4.32 3.77 12.71
C GLY A 146 -5.08 4.04 11.40
N SER A 147 -4.42 4.56 10.36
CA SER A 147 -4.99 4.62 9.01
C SER A 147 -4.87 3.24 8.34
N GLY A 148 -5.73 2.32 8.76
CA GLY A 148 -5.92 1.02 8.10
C GLY A 148 -6.55 1.22 6.71
N GLY A 149 -5.81 1.80 5.78
CA GLY A 149 -6.21 1.91 4.39
C GLY A 149 -6.05 0.56 3.71
N THR A 150 -7.17 -0.12 3.46
CA THR A 150 -7.30 -1.32 2.64
C THR A 150 -7.04 -0.98 1.17
N GLY A 151 -5.81 -0.59 0.84
CA GLY A 151 -5.35 -0.40 -0.52
C GLY A 151 -4.97 -1.74 -1.15
N GLY A 152 -5.96 -2.57 -1.51
CA GLY A 152 -5.68 -3.79 -2.26
C GLY A 152 -6.77 -4.86 -2.28
N ALA A 153 -7.90 -4.60 -2.94
CA ALA A 153 -8.71 -5.56 -3.73
C ALA A 153 -10.05 -4.91 -4.15
N PRO A 154 -10.59 -5.19 -5.35
CA PRO A 154 -11.98 -4.87 -5.66
C PRO A 154 -12.89 -5.84 -4.89
N GLY A 155 -13.39 -5.40 -3.73
CA GLY A 155 -14.31 -6.15 -2.88
C GLY A 155 -15.72 -5.55 -2.93
N VAL A 156 -16.64 -6.30 -3.54
CA VAL A 156 -18.10 -6.43 -3.33
C VAL A 156 -18.84 -5.28 -2.60
N PRO A 157 -19.99 -4.80 -3.12
CA PRO A 157 -20.79 -3.79 -2.42
C PRO A 157 -21.21 -4.28 -1.03
N ALA A 158 -20.87 -3.49 -0.01
CA ALA A 158 -21.35 -3.69 1.35
C ALA A 158 -22.86 -3.42 1.38
N THR A 159 -23.65 -4.48 1.35
CA THR A 159 -25.03 -4.46 1.83
C THR A 159 -24.99 -4.09 3.31
N GLY A 160 -25.59 -2.95 3.63
CA GLY A 160 -25.60 -2.41 4.99
C GLY A 160 -26.23 -3.39 5.99
N ASN A 161 -25.84 -3.22 7.25
CA ASN A 161 -26.69 -3.63 8.35
C ASN A 161 -26.58 -2.63 9.52
N PRO A 162 -27.66 -2.50 10.32
CA PRO A 162 -27.94 -1.35 11.18
C PRO A 162 -27.31 -1.47 12.57
N GLY A 163 -27.16 -0.30 13.21
CA GLY A 163 -27.48 -0.01 14.62
C GLY A 163 -26.79 -0.80 15.75
N PRO A 164 -26.22 -0.14 16.78
CA PRO A 164 -25.68 -0.82 17.94
C PRO A 164 -26.80 -1.18 18.94
N GLU A 165 -27.05 -2.46 19.14
CA GLU A 165 -27.82 -2.97 20.27
C GLU A 165 -26.88 -3.42 21.41
N SER A 166 -27.28 -3.02 22.62
CA SER A 166 -26.54 -3.04 23.90
C SER A 166 -26.25 -4.47 24.43
N PRO A 167 -25.21 -4.68 25.28
CA PRO A 167 -24.84 -6.00 25.77
C PRO A 167 -25.61 -6.41 27.04
N ALA A 168 -26.04 -7.67 27.11
CA ALA A 168 -26.52 -8.30 28.33
C ALA A 168 -25.67 -9.56 28.66
N SER A 169 -24.95 -9.45 29.78
CA SER A 169 -24.60 -10.44 30.80
C SER A 169 -24.67 -11.95 30.50
N GLY A 170 -23.55 -12.66 30.72
CA GLY A 170 -23.55 -14.10 30.97
C GLY A 170 -22.18 -14.80 30.88
N LEU A 171 -21.41 -14.82 31.97
CA LEU A 171 -20.28 -15.74 32.22
C LEU A 171 -20.80 -17.20 32.47
N PRO A 172 -19.96 -18.26 32.60
CA PRO A 172 -18.65 -18.56 32.01
C PRO A 172 -18.55 -20.03 31.50
N PHE A 173 -18.18 -20.28 30.23
CA PHE A 173 -17.88 -21.65 29.76
C PHE A 173 -16.39 -22.00 29.95
N LEU A 174 -16.07 -22.35 31.18
CA LEU A 174 -14.84 -22.98 31.62
C LEU A 174 -14.87 -24.46 31.17
N LEU A 175 -14.63 -24.74 29.87
CA LEU A 175 -14.68 -26.12 29.35
C LEU A 175 -13.99 -26.30 27.98
N LEU A 176 -12.74 -25.86 27.83
CA LEU A 176 -11.95 -26.17 26.61
C LEU A 176 -10.43 -26.21 26.84
N ALA A 177 -9.99 -26.69 28.01
CA ALA A 177 -8.56 -26.87 28.33
C ALA A 177 -8.11 -28.35 28.41
N LEU A 178 -8.92 -29.31 27.93
CA LEU A 178 -8.64 -30.75 28.10
C LEU A 178 -8.54 -31.55 26.78
N THR A 179 -8.13 -30.94 25.67
CA THR A 179 -7.83 -31.67 24.42
C THR A 179 -6.38 -31.52 23.94
N LEU A 180 -5.53 -30.80 24.67
CA LEU A 180 -4.12 -30.53 24.29
C LEU A 180 -3.11 -31.55 24.85
N VAL A 181 -3.53 -32.54 25.65
CA VAL A 181 -2.61 -33.50 26.29
C VAL A 181 -2.49 -34.83 25.54
N THR A 182 -3.38 -35.16 24.59
CA THR A 182 -3.36 -36.47 23.90
C THR A 182 -2.62 -36.51 22.56
N THR A 183 -2.23 -35.37 21.96
CA THR A 183 -1.55 -35.35 20.64
C THR A 183 -0.02 -35.31 20.70
N LEU A 184 0.60 -35.31 21.89
CA LEU A 184 2.06 -35.33 22.06
C LEU A 184 2.65 -36.74 22.32
N ALA A 185 1.84 -37.71 22.73
CA ALA A 185 2.31 -39.09 22.98
C ALA A 185 2.39 -39.96 21.70
N GLY A 186 1.61 -39.66 20.67
CA GLY A 186 1.59 -40.44 19.41
C GLY A 186 2.81 -40.21 18.51
N PHE A 187 3.43 -39.02 18.56
CA PHE A 187 4.51 -38.66 17.64
C PHE A 187 5.87 -39.25 18.02
N LEU A 188 6.13 -39.51 19.32
CA LEU A 188 7.40 -40.14 19.74
C LEU A 188 7.47 -41.65 19.41
N PHE A 189 6.34 -42.36 19.34
CA PHE A 189 6.36 -43.81 19.07
C PHE A 189 6.67 -44.16 17.61
N VAL A 190 6.32 -43.29 16.66
CA VAL A 190 6.62 -43.50 15.23
C VAL A 190 8.09 -43.22 14.91
N TYR A 191 8.74 -42.31 15.64
CA TYR A 191 10.11 -41.91 15.33
C TYR A 191 11.18 -42.93 15.75
N THR A 192 10.95 -43.73 16.80
CA THR A 192 11.95 -44.68 17.30
C THR A 192 12.01 -46.00 16.52
N ARG A 193 10.97 -46.38 15.78
CA ARG A 193 10.94 -47.65 15.01
C ARG A 193 11.69 -47.63 13.68
N ARG A 194 12.06 -46.48 13.11
CA ARG A 194 12.72 -46.40 11.79
C ARG A 194 14.24 -46.60 11.80
N ARG A 195 14.90 -46.68 12.97
CA ARG A 195 16.38 -46.70 13.04
C ARG A 195 17.05 -48.07 13.04
N THR A 196 16.33 -49.18 13.02
CA THR A 196 16.95 -50.51 13.12
C THR A 196 16.58 -51.42 11.95
N ARG A 197 17.09 -51.13 10.74
CA ARG A 197 17.39 -52.18 9.76
C ARG A 197 18.91 -52.31 9.62
N PRO A 198 19.49 -53.46 9.96
CA PRO A 198 20.89 -53.74 9.67
C PRO A 198 21.06 -54.14 8.20
N GLU A 199 22.04 -53.53 7.54
CA GLU A 199 22.52 -53.87 6.21
C GLU A 199 23.40 -55.13 6.32
N LYS A 200 23.05 -56.21 5.59
CA LYS A 200 23.90 -57.39 5.44
C LYS A 200 24.64 -57.28 4.09
N GLN A 201 25.95 -57.46 4.16
CA GLN A 201 26.85 -57.78 3.05
C GLN A 201 26.46 -59.12 2.41
#